data_AF-A0A1I7UDU0-F1
#
_entry.id   AF-A0A1I7UDU0-F1
#
_cell.length_a   1.000
_cell.length_b   1.000
_cell.length_c   1.000
_cell.angle_alpha   90.00
_cell.angle_beta   90.00
_cell.angle_gamma   90.00
#
_symmetry.space_group_name_H-M   'P 1'
#
loop_
_entity.id
_entity.type
_entity.pdbx_description
1 polymer ?
#
loop_
_entity_poly.entity_id
_entity_poly.type
_entity_poly.pdbx_seq_one_letter_code
_entity_poly.pdbx_strand_id
1 'polypeptide(L)'
;MNNKPFTYDSLKTIILYTEPNLRFLLSSRVPSIRATERVVPLKIKELVIGSHYIEVNKTRYEIDLYQISSDELPYQISGVSGLSRRRTCDVDEFGTRDYITRAGGMLPGNDGTAERNLFGDRDPNNIPTNYGRVRRLRRRVNVEKQRLDQLLVHQQKVGSVPKPLSGGLIRFKTIDHNVAQVYNEMELGFLDNKEMVEEAIKDTENKI
;
A
#
# COMPACT_ATOMS: atom_id res chain seq x y z
N MET A 1 -5.63 -48.11 -7.78
CA MET A 1 -5.40 -47.14 -8.87
C MET A 1 -3.90 -47.07 -9.11
N ASN A 2 -3.41 -47.46 -10.29
CA ASN A 2 -1.98 -47.45 -10.61
C ASN A 2 -1.51 -46.01 -10.86
N ASN A 3 -0.92 -45.38 -9.85
CA ASN A 3 -0.23 -44.09 -9.96
C ASN A 3 1.13 -44.25 -10.66
N LYS A 4 1.14 -44.67 -11.93
CA LYS A 4 2.35 -44.46 -12.74
C LYS A 4 2.44 -42.95 -13.01
N PRO A 5 3.46 -42.24 -12.50
CA PRO A 5 3.71 -40.88 -12.97
C PRO A 5 3.89 -40.95 -14.48
N PHE A 6 3.35 -39.96 -15.21
CA PHE A 6 3.54 -39.84 -16.65
C PHE A 6 5.01 -40.14 -17.00
N THR A 7 5.23 -40.98 -18.01
CA THR A 7 6.57 -41.22 -18.55
C THR A 7 7.27 -39.89 -18.78
N TYR A 8 8.55 -39.81 -18.41
CA TYR A 8 9.31 -38.56 -18.31
C TYR A 8 9.22 -37.70 -19.60
N ASP A 9 9.24 -38.34 -20.77
CA ASP A 9 9.13 -37.65 -22.06
C ASP A 9 7.73 -37.09 -22.36
N SER A 10 6.68 -37.78 -21.92
CA SER A 10 5.30 -37.31 -22.03
C SER A 10 5.08 -36.07 -21.15
N LEU A 11 5.62 -36.09 -19.92
CA LEU A 11 5.54 -34.95 -19.01
C LEU A 11 6.27 -33.73 -19.55
N LYS A 12 7.48 -33.90 -20.11
CA LYS A 12 8.22 -32.80 -20.76
C LYS A 12 7.41 -32.15 -21.87
N THR A 13 6.80 -32.96 -22.73
CA THR A 13 6.00 -32.50 -23.86
C THR A 13 4.79 -31.72 -23.39
N ILE A 14 4.06 -32.24 -22.39
CA ILE A 14 2.91 -31.54 -21.79
C ILE A 14 3.35 -30.18 -21.25
N ILE A 15 4.41 -30.15 -20.43
CA ILE A 15 4.91 -28.90 -19.84
C ILE A 15 5.37 -27.90 -20.91
N LEU A 16 5.98 -28.37 -22.00
CA LEU A 16 6.48 -27.51 -23.09
C LEU A 16 5.37 -26.71 -23.77
N TYR A 17 4.21 -27.33 -23.95
CA TYR A 17 3.05 -26.73 -24.62
C TYR A 17 2.01 -26.17 -23.64
N THR A 18 2.27 -26.27 -22.34
CA THR A 18 1.41 -25.67 -21.31
C THR A 18 1.66 -24.16 -21.24
N GLU A 19 0.58 -23.40 -21.09
CA GLU A 19 0.64 -21.94 -20.93
C GLU A 19 1.50 -21.57 -19.69
N PRO A 20 2.40 -20.57 -19.79
CA PRO A 20 3.34 -20.21 -18.71
C PRO A 20 2.74 -20.01 -17.32
N ASN A 21 1.62 -19.29 -17.21
CA ASN A 21 0.99 -19.00 -15.94
C ASN A 21 0.41 -20.28 -15.30
N LEU A 22 -0.11 -21.19 -16.12
CA LEU A 22 -0.54 -22.52 -15.67
C LEU A 22 0.65 -23.38 -15.19
N ARG A 23 1.81 -23.28 -15.86
CA ARG A 23 3.04 -23.96 -15.39
C ARG A 23 3.48 -23.47 -14.01
N PHE A 24 3.42 -22.16 -13.75
CA PHE A 24 3.77 -21.61 -12.44
C PHE A 24 2.85 -22.15 -11.33
N LEU A 25 1.53 -22.22 -11.60
CA LEU A 25 0.55 -22.79 -10.67
C LEU A 25 0.80 -24.28 -10.42
N LEU A 26 1.06 -25.06 -11.47
CA LEU A 26 1.36 -26.48 -11.37
C LEU A 26 2.65 -26.72 -10.59
N SER A 27 3.71 -25.96 -10.88
CA SER A 27 5.01 -26.04 -10.20
C SER A 27 4.89 -25.67 -8.71
N SER A 28 4.04 -24.70 -8.37
CA SER A 28 3.74 -24.31 -6.99
C SER A 28 3.01 -25.43 -6.22
N ARG A 29 1.92 -25.97 -6.79
CA ARG A 29 1.04 -26.96 -6.13
C ARG A 29 1.55 -28.40 -6.19
N VAL A 30 2.40 -28.73 -7.15
CA VAL A 30 2.91 -30.08 -7.38
C VAL A 30 4.45 -30.04 -7.42
N PRO A 31 5.13 -30.08 -6.27
CA PRO A 31 6.59 -29.96 -6.23
C PRO A 31 7.34 -31.04 -7.02
N SER A 32 6.74 -32.22 -7.19
CA SER A 32 7.37 -33.36 -7.91
C SER A 32 7.60 -33.09 -9.40
N ILE A 33 6.89 -32.15 -10.02
CA ILE A 33 7.10 -31.80 -11.44
C ILE A 33 8.16 -30.72 -11.65
N ARG A 34 8.63 -30.05 -10.59
CA ARG A 34 9.59 -28.92 -10.67
C ARG A 34 10.88 -29.28 -11.40
N ALA A 35 11.38 -30.50 -11.17
CA ALA A 35 12.61 -30.97 -11.81
C ALA A 35 12.46 -31.03 -13.34
N THR A 36 11.34 -31.56 -13.82
CA THR A 36 11.05 -31.59 -15.26
C THR A 36 10.75 -30.19 -15.79
N GLU A 37 9.99 -29.39 -15.06
CA GLU A 37 9.60 -28.03 -15.43
C GLU A 37 10.81 -27.12 -15.66
N ARG A 38 11.83 -27.20 -14.79
CA ARG A 38 13.09 -26.44 -14.91
C ARG A 38 13.91 -26.80 -16.15
N VAL A 39 13.81 -28.03 -16.66
CA VAL A 39 14.56 -28.47 -17.85
C VAL A 39 13.85 -28.10 -19.15
N VAL A 40 12.53 -27.91 -19.09
CA VAL A 40 11.72 -27.58 -20.26
C VAL A 40 11.71 -26.07 -20.48
N PRO A 41 12.06 -25.57 -21.67
CA PRO A 41 12.08 -24.13 -21.93
C PRO A 41 10.70 -23.50 -21.73
N LEU A 42 10.68 -22.30 -21.15
CA LEU A 42 9.47 -21.53 -20.91
C LEU A 42 9.27 -20.53 -22.06
N LYS A 43 8.16 -20.66 -22.79
CA LYS A 43 7.83 -19.78 -23.91
C LYS A 43 6.84 -18.70 -23.49
N ILE A 44 7.33 -17.48 -23.30
CA ILE A 44 6.55 -16.31 -22.91
C ILE A 44 6.40 -15.39 -24.13
N LYS A 45 5.19 -14.84 -24.35
CA LYS A 45 4.93 -13.86 -25.40
C LYS A 45 5.31 -12.44 -24.96
N GLU A 46 5.03 -12.11 -23.71
CA GLU A 46 5.26 -10.80 -23.12
C GLU A 46 5.71 -10.95 -21.67
N LEU A 47 6.83 -10.31 -21.33
CA LEU A 47 7.37 -10.24 -19.98
C LEU A 47 7.59 -8.77 -19.62
N VAL A 48 6.95 -8.33 -18.54
CA VAL A 48 7.20 -7.00 -17.95
C VAL A 48 7.70 -7.21 -16.53
N ILE A 49 8.85 -6.62 -16.21
CA ILE A 49 9.39 -6.59 -14.85
C ILE A 49 9.26 -5.16 -14.37
N GLY A 50 8.27 -4.91 -13.50
CA GLY A 50 8.09 -3.63 -12.84
C GLY A 50 8.85 -3.58 -11.52
N SER A 51 8.89 -2.40 -10.89
CA SER A 51 9.55 -2.23 -9.59
C SER A 51 8.98 -3.11 -8.48
N HIS A 52 7.73 -3.56 -8.63
CA HIS A 52 6.97 -4.27 -7.59
C HIS A 52 6.08 -5.39 -8.12
N TYR A 53 6.24 -5.76 -9.39
CA TYR A 53 5.41 -6.77 -10.03
C TYR A 53 6.16 -7.44 -11.17
N ILE A 54 5.73 -8.65 -11.50
CA ILE A 54 6.13 -9.36 -12.72
C ILE A 54 4.87 -9.64 -13.50
N GLU A 55 4.85 -9.33 -14.79
CA GLU A 55 3.72 -9.64 -15.67
C GLU A 55 4.17 -10.62 -16.75
N VAL A 56 3.44 -11.72 -16.89
CA VAL A 56 3.70 -12.77 -17.87
C VAL A 56 2.44 -13.01 -18.70
N ASN A 57 2.52 -12.74 -20.01
CA ASN A 57 1.38 -12.86 -20.92
C ASN A 57 0.11 -12.15 -20.39
N LYS A 58 0.25 -10.93 -19.85
CA LYS A 58 -0.81 -10.12 -19.23
C LYS A 58 -1.34 -10.63 -17.88
N THR A 59 -0.75 -11.67 -17.31
CA THR A 59 -1.01 -12.10 -15.93
C THR A 59 -0.02 -11.42 -15.01
N ARG A 60 -0.52 -10.56 -14.13
CA ARG A 60 0.28 -9.76 -13.20
C ARG A 60 0.42 -10.46 -11.86
N TYR A 61 1.67 -10.64 -11.43
CA TYR A 61 2.07 -11.23 -10.16
C TYR A 61 2.62 -10.14 -9.25
N GLU A 62 2.02 -10.00 -8.06
CA GLU A 62 2.43 -9.07 -7.01
C GLU A 62 2.43 -9.79 -5.66
N ILE A 63 3.21 -9.27 -4.72
CA ILE A 63 3.26 -9.78 -3.35
C ILE A 63 2.93 -8.62 -2.41
N ASP A 64 1.83 -8.78 -1.69
CA ASP A 64 1.44 -7.93 -0.57
C ASP A 64 1.54 -8.76 0.71
N LEU A 65 2.05 -8.15 1.78
CA LEU A 65 2.23 -8.80 3.08
C LEU A 65 1.30 -8.14 4.08
N TYR A 66 0.62 -8.95 4.88
CA TYR A 66 -0.28 -8.51 5.93
C TYR A 66 0.20 -9.06 7.27
N GLN A 67 0.29 -8.19 8.27
CA GLN A 67 0.50 -8.58 9.66
C GLN A 67 -0.85 -8.85 10.31
N ILE A 68 -0.95 -9.95 11.03
CA ILE A 68 -2.13 -10.28 11.82
C ILE A 68 -1.66 -10.38 13.27
N SER A 69 -2.08 -9.43 14.11
CA SER A 69 -2.04 -9.55 15.56
C SER A 69 -3.33 -10.26 16.02
N SER A 70 -3.25 -10.97 17.14
CA SER A 70 -4.23 -11.99 17.55
C SER A 70 -5.69 -11.50 17.67
N ASP A 71 -5.91 -10.18 17.74
CA ASP A 71 -7.24 -9.57 17.92
C ASP A 71 -7.50 -8.36 17.00
N GLU A 72 -6.65 -8.06 16.02
CA GLU A 72 -6.81 -6.88 15.15
C GLU A 72 -7.02 -7.23 13.68
N LEU A 73 -7.54 -6.27 12.92
CA LEU A 73 -7.67 -6.38 11.47
C LEU A 73 -6.29 -6.53 10.82
N PRO A 74 -6.15 -7.39 9.78
CA PRO A 74 -4.89 -7.54 9.07
C PRO A 74 -4.34 -6.20 8.60
N TYR A 75 -3.16 -5.83 9.07
CA TYR A 75 -2.48 -4.58 8.70
C TYR A 75 -1.56 -4.83 7.52
N GLN A 76 -1.76 -4.13 6.41
CA GLN A 76 -0.91 -4.29 5.22
C GLN A 76 0.50 -3.71 5.49
N ILE A 77 1.51 -4.58 5.55
CA ILE A 77 2.92 -4.21 5.69
C ILE A 77 3.54 -3.92 4.32
N SER A 78 3.36 -4.81 3.35
CA SER A 78 3.87 -4.66 1.98
C SER A 78 2.71 -4.43 1.02
N GLY A 79 2.89 -3.50 0.08
CA GLY A 79 1.89 -3.04 -0.88
C GLY A 79 1.75 -1.52 -0.89
N VAL A 80 0.64 -1.02 -1.43
CA VAL A 80 0.38 0.42 -1.56
C VAL A 80 -0.15 0.97 -0.24
N SER A 81 0.64 1.82 0.44
CA SER A 81 0.17 2.51 1.63
C SER A 81 -0.79 3.64 1.26
N GLY A 82 -1.95 3.73 1.93
CA GLY A 82 -2.86 4.87 1.79
C GLY A 82 -2.23 6.22 2.18
N LEU A 83 -1.20 6.19 3.05
CA LEU A 83 -0.56 7.39 3.59
C LEU A 83 0.41 8.04 2.62
N SER A 84 1.37 7.25 2.12
CA SER A 84 2.40 7.75 1.22
C SER A 84 2.02 7.60 -0.25
N ARG A 85 0.96 6.80 -0.53
CA ARG A 85 0.62 6.28 -1.88
C ARG A 85 1.80 5.60 -2.56
N ARG A 86 2.84 5.25 -1.79
CA ARG A 86 3.99 4.49 -2.26
C ARG A 86 3.73 3.02 -2.05
N ARG A 87 4.20 2.24 -3.01
CA ARG A 87 4.29 0.81 -2.85
C ARG A 87 5.59 0.47 -2.12
N THR A 88 5.47 -0.27 -1.02
CA THR A 88 6.60 -0.80 -0.25
C THR A 88 6.63 -2.31 -0.48
N CYS A 89 7.76 -2.87 -0.91
CA CYS A 89 7.89 -4.33 -1.14
C CYS A 89 8.88 -5.01 -0.20
N ASP A 90 9.75 -4.24 0.44
CA ASP A 90 10.81 -4.78 1.29
C ASP A 90 10.39 -4.70 2.75
N VAL A 91 10.53 -5.83 3.44
CA VAL A 91 10.37 -5.95 4.89
C VAL A 91 11.62 -6.59 5.47
N ASP A 92 11.94 -6.26 6.71
CA ASP A 92 13.04 -6.89 7.44
C ASP A 92 12.65 -8.29 7.95
N GLU A 93 13.58 -8.94 8.64
CA GLU A 93 13.39 -10.28 9.22
C GLU A 93 12.26 -10.37 10.26
N PHE A 94 11.82 -9.23 10.81
CA PHE A 94 10.71 -9.13 11.75
C PHE A 94 9.38 -8.77 11.06
N GLY A 95 9.36 -8.66 9.74
CA GLY A 95 8.19 -8.24 9.00
C GLY A 95 7.87 -6.75 9.19
N THR A 96 8.84 -5.92 9.57
CA THR A 96 8.69 -4.47 9.59
C THR A 96 9.11 -3.90 8.23
N ARG A 97 8.40 -2.89 7.72
CA ARG A 97 8.75 -2.26 6.44
C ARG A 97 10.20 -1.73 6.50
N ASP A 98 11.01 -2.11 5.52
CA ASP A 98 12.41 -1.69 5.45
C ASP A 98 12.58 -0.36 4.69
N TYR A 99 11.98 0.69 5.23
CA TYR A 99 12.10 2.04 4.66
C TYR A 99 13.40 2.75 5.08
N ILE A 100 14.04 2.30 6.15
CA ILE A 100 15.22 2.95 6.75
C ILE A 100 16.51 2.44 6.12
N THR A 101 16.67 1.11 5.94
CA THR A 101 17.91 0.54 5.41
C THR A 101 18.09 0.93 3.95
N ARG A 102 17.02 0.89 3.15
CA ARG A 102 17.01 1.39 1.77
C ARG A 102 17.37 2.87 1.63
N ALA A 103 17.05 3.67 2.64
CA ALA A 103 17.40 5.09 2.69
C ALA A 103 18.76 5.33 3.37
N GLY A 104 19.63 4.31 3.47
CA GLY A 104 20.97 4.44 4.02
C GLY A 104 21.01 4.67 5.52
N GLY A 105 20.02 4.16 6.26
CA GLY A 105 19.89 4.40 7.70
C GLY A 105 19.14 5.69 8.06
N MET A 106 18.60 6.41 7.06
CA MET A 106 17.84 7.65 7.28
C MET A 106 16.33 7.42 7.13
N LEU A 107 15.51 8.17 7.87
CA LEU A 107 14.06 8.21 7.62
C LEU A 107 13.79 8.81 6.24
N PRO A 108 13.07 8.15 5.32
CA PRO A 108 12.91 8.65 3.95
C PRO A 108 12.11 9.97 3.88
N GLY A 109 12.44 10.81 2.90
CA GLY A 109 11.80 12.11 2.67
C GLY A 109 12.45 13.28 3.40
N ASN A 110 11.97 14.50 3.11
CA ASN A 110 12.60 15.76 3.55
C ASN A 110 14.11 15.81 3.25
N ASP A 111 14.47 15.42 2.04
CA ASP A 111 15.82 15.45 1.48
C ASP A 111 15.99 16.55 0.42
N GLY A 112 15.00 17.45 0.31
CA GLY A 112 14.95 18.50 -0.71
C GLY A 112 14.28 18.07 -2.02
N THR A 113 13.90 16.80 -2.17
CA THR A 113 13.21 16.33 -3.36
C THR A 113 11.70 16.55 -3.26
N ALA A 114 11.07 16.94 -4.37
CA ALA A 114 9.63 17.09 -4.46
C ALA A 114 8.97 15.72 -4.62
N GLU A 115 8.73 15.05 -3.50
CA GLU A 115 8.21 13.69 -3.50
C GLU A 115 7.08 13.51 -2.48
N ARG A 116 6.17 12.56 -2.73
CA ARG A 116 5.20 12.10 -1.71
C ARG A 116 5.92 11.23 -0.70
N ASN A 117 5.91 11.58 0.58
CA ASN A 117 6.56 10.80 1.63
C ASN A 117 5.78 10.89 2.95
N LEU A 118 6.35 10.38 4.05
CA LEU A 118 5.74 10.43 5.39
C LEU A 118 5.48 11.88 5.88
N PHE A 119 6.05 12.88 5.21
CA PHE A 119 5.92 14.30 5.50
C PHE A 119 4.96 15.05 4.58
N GLY A 120 4.31 14.38 3.63
CA GLY A 120 3.23 14.95 2.81
C GLY A 120 3.52 14.91 1.32
N ASP A 121 2.67 15.60 0.56
CA ASP A 121 2.70 15.67 -0.90
C ASP A 121 3.50 16.90 -1.36
N ARG A 122 4.85 16.84 -1.33
CA ARG A 122 5.81 17.89 -1.76
C ARG A 122 6.24 18.84 -0.65
N ASP A 123 6.98 18.31 0.32
CA ASP A 123 7.69 19.11 1.31
C ASP A 123 9.18 19.25 0.93
N PRO A 124 9.61 20.35 0.27
CA PRO A 124 10.98 20.48 -0.22
C PRO A 124 11.99 20.82 0.88
N ASN A 125 11.57 20.86 2.16
CA ASN A 125 12.49 21.16 3.24
C ASN A 125 13.51 20.04 3.40
N ASN A 126 14.78 20.38 3.37
CA ASN A 126 15.85 19.44 3.68
C ASN A 126 16.08 19.38 5.20
N ILE A 127 15.85 18.22 5.79
CA ILE A 127 16.16 17.93 7.20
C ILE A 127 17.24 16.84 7.21
N PRO A 128 18.51 17.19 7.45
CA PRO A 128 19.62 16.26 7.26
C PRO A 128 19.79 15.24 8.40
N THR A 129 18.96 15.28 9.45
CA THR A 129 19.09 14.40 10.62
C THR A 129 17.82 13.60 10.89
N ASN A 130 17.99 12.34 11.30
CA ASN A 130 16.88 11.50 11.78
C ASN A 130 16.14 12.14 12.96
N TYR A 131 16.85 12.75 13.89
CA TYR A 131 16.24 13.45 15.02
C TYR A 131 15.29 14.58 14.55
N GLY A 132 15.73 15.42 13.61
CA GLY A 132 14.90 16.47 13.03
C GLY A 132 13.68 15.90 12.31
N ARG A 133 13.88 14.83 11.53
CA ARG A 133 12.82 14.11 10.81
C ARG A 133 11.79 13.52 11.77
N VAL A 134 12.20 12.80 12.81
CA VAL A 134 11.31 12.27 13.88
C VAL A 134 10.56 13.40 14.58
N ARG A 135 11.25 14.47 14.99
CA ARG A 135 10.62 15.61 15.66
C ARG A 135 9.51 16.22 14.80
N ARG A 136 9.71 16.29 13.48
CA ARG A 136 8.71 16.77 12.55
C ARG A 136 7.55 15.80 12.37
N LEU A 137 7.81 14.50 12.25
CA LEU A 137 6.76 13.48 12.22
C LEU A 137 5.86 13.58 13.45
N ARG A 138 6.45 13.69 14.65
CA ARG A 138 5.68 13.88 15.90
C ARG A 138 4.77 15.11 15.84
N ARG A 139 5.26 16.23 15.28
CA ARG A 139 4.43 17.43 15.08
C ARG A 139 3.28 17.16 14.12
N ARG A 140 3.50 16.45 13.01
CA ARG A 140 2.43 16.09 12.06
C ARG A 140 1.39 15.19 12.73
N VAL A 141 1.83 14.13 13.40
CA VAL A 141 0.92 13.21 14.13
C VAL A 141 0.08 13.97 15.16
N ASN A 142 0.67 14.92 15.89
CA ASN A 142 -0.09 15.75 16.83
C ASN A 142 -1.16 16.61 16.13
N VAL A 143 -0.88 17.11 14.93
CA VAL A 143 -1.87 17.86 14.15
C VAL A 143 -2.96 16.94 13.60
N GLU A 144 -2.65 15.73 13.14
CA GLU A 144 -3.67 14.77 12.72
C GLU A 144 -4.60 14.39 13.89
N LYS A 145 -4.07 14.27 15.12
CA LYS A 145 -4.88 14.10 16.33
C LYS A 145 -5.81 15.29 16.57
N GLN A 146 -5.30 16.52 16.45
CA GLN A 146 -6.14 17.73 16.58
C GLN A 146 -7.23 17.80 15.49
N ARG A 147 -6.92 17.38 14.26
CA ARG A 147 -7.90 17.28 13.18
C ARG A 147 -8.98 16.25 13.47
N LEU A 148 -8.61 15.11 14.05
CA LEU A 148 -9.56 14.11 14.51
C LEU A 148 -10.51 14.71 15.57
N ASP A 149 -9.97 15.43 16.55
CA ASP A 149 -10.78 16.13 17.57
C ASP A 149 -11.75 17.14 16.92
N GLN A 150 -11.29 17.90 15.92
CA GLN A 150 -12.16 18.83 15.18
C GLN A 150 -13.30 18.11 14.46
N LEU A 151 -13.03 16.98 13.83
CA LEU A 151 -14.04 16.19 13.13
C LEU A 151 -15.07 15.60 14.10
N LEU A 152 -14.64 15.11 15.27
CA LEU A 152 -15.53 14.61 16.31
C LEU A 152 -16.45 15.71 16.84
N VAL A 153 -15.93 16.93 17.06
CA VAL A 153 -16.74 18.08 17.45
C VAL A 153 -17.70 18.50 16.34
N HIS A 154 -17.24 18.49 15.08
CA HIS A 154 -18.06 18.84 13.92
C HIS A 154 -19.19 17.83 13.70
N GLN A 155 -18.95 16.54 13.91
CA GLN A 155 -19.95 15.48 13.79
C GLN A 155 -21.17 15.74 14.69
N GLN A 156 -20.97 16.34 15.87
CA GLN A 156 -22.06 16.68 16.80
C GLN A 156 -22.90 17.88 16.33
N LYS A 157 -22.35 18.73 15.45
CA LYS A 157 -23.01 19.94 14.95
C LYS A 157 -23.79 19.69 13.66
N VAL A 158 -23.45 18.65 12.91
CA VAL A 158 -24.01 18.36 11.59
C VAL A 158 -25.32 17.58 11.73
N GLY A 159 -26.37 18.04 11.03
CA GLY A 159 -27.68 17.39 11.01
C GLY A 159 -27.71 16.13 10.12
N SER A 160 -28.67 15.25 10.38
CA SER A 160 -28.84 13.96 9.68
C SER A 160 -29.46 14.06 8.27
N VAL A 161 -29.34 15.19 7.58
CA VAL A 161 -29.98 15.37 6.27
C VAL A 161 -29.23 14.54 5.23
N PRO A 162 -29.86 13.55 4.58
CA PRO A 162 -29.20 12.75 3.56
C PRO A 162 -28.87 13.64 2.36
N LYS A 163 -27.58 13.82 2.10
CA LYS A 163 -27.08 14.50 0.90
C LYS A 163 -26.14 13.54 0.17
N PRO A 164 -26.08 13.62 -1.17
CA PRO A 164 -25.19 12.75 -1.93
C PRO A 164 -23.73 12.94 -1.50
N LEU A 165 -23.06 11.82 -1.20
CA LEU A 165 -21.67 11.71 -0.72
C LEU A 165 -20.59 12.38 -1.59
N SER A 166 -20.90 12.86 -2.79
CA SER A 166 -19.88 13.04 -3.83
C SER A 166 -19.20 14.41 -3.85
N GLY A 167 -19.91 15.52 -3.63
CA GLY A 167 -19.31 16.85 -3.87
C GLY A 167 -18.37 17.34 -2.76
N GLY A 168 -18.91 17.39 -1.53
CA GLY A 168 -18.21 17.94 -0.36
C GLY A 168 -17.05 17.06 0.10
N LEU A 169 -17.29 15.76 0.23
CA LEU A 169 -16.27 14.79 0.65
C LEU A 169 -15.08 14.74 -0.31
N ILE A 170 -15.30 14.78 -1.63
CA ILE A 170 -14.18 14.80 -2.60
C ILE A 170 -13.35 16.07 -2.38
N ARG A 171 -13.99 17.24 -2.29
CA ARG A 171 -13.29 18.50 -2.03
C ARG A 171 -12.48 18.43 -0.74
N PHE A 172 -13.08 17.89 0.32
CA PHE A 172 -12.41 17.69 1.61
C PHE A 172 -11.19 16.77 1.50
N LYS A 173 -11.32 15.60 0.86
CA LYS A 173 -10.23 14.63 0.67
C LYS A 173 -9.09 15.17 -0.22
N THR A 174 -9.36 16.17 -1.05
CA THR A 174 -8.37 16.85 -1.89
C THR A 174 -7.69 18.04 -1.23
N ILE A 175 -8.08 18.43 -0.02
CA ILE A 175 -7.38 19.49 0.73
C ILE A 175 -5.96 19.00 1.00
N ASP A 176 -4.99 19.72 0.44
CA ASP A 176 -3.59 19.43 0.63
C ASP A 176 -2.99 20.32 1.72
N HIS A 177 -2.67 19.71 2.86
CA HIS A 177 -1.97 20.37 3.95
C HIS A 177 -0.48 20.00 3.90
N ASN A 178 0.23 20.68 3.01
CA ASN A 178 1.69 20.63 2.94
C ASN A 178 2.36 21.09 4.25
N VAL A 179 1.67 21.93 5.01
CA VAL A 179 2.05 22.32 6.38
C VAL A 179 1.12 21.62 7.37
N ALA A 180 1.68 21.16 8.49
CA ALA A 180 0.91 20.56 9.59
C ALA A 180 0.03 21.64 10.26
N GLN A 181 -1.17 21.84 9.73
CA GLN A 181 -2.17 22.79 10.23
C GLN A 181 -3.53 22.11 10.42
N VAL A 182 -4.32 22.60 11.37
CA VAL A 182 -5.70 22.14 11.63
C VAL A 182 -6.67 22.62 10.54
N TYR A 183 -7.86 22.01 10.46
CA TYR A 183 -8.88 22.42 9.50
C TYR A 183 -9.44 23.80 9.86
N ASN A 184 -9.73 24.62 8.85
CA ASN A 184 -10.48 25.86 9.01
C ASN A 184 -12.01 25.60 8.88
N GLU A 185 -12.81 26.61 9.22
CA GLU A 185 -14.27 26.49 9.21
C GLU A 185 -14.85 26.22 7.81
N MET A 186 -14.24 26.78 6.76
CA MET A 186 -14.67 26.52 5.38
C MET A 186 -14.41 25.07 4.97
N GLU A 187 -13.26 24.53 5.38
CA GLU A 187 -12.87 23.13 5.11
C GLU A 187 -13.82 22.16 5.82
N LEU A 188 -14.10 22.39 7.11
CA LEU A 188 -15.12 21.61 7.83
C LEU A 188 -16.50 21.77 7.22
N GLY A 189 -16.81 22.94 6.68
CA GLY A 189 -18.06 23.24 5.96
C GLY A 189 -18.30 22.39 4.71
N PHE A 190 -17.27 21.73 4.16
CA PHE A 190 -17.47 20.74 3.08
C PHE A 190 -18.12 19.44 3.56
N LEU A 191 -18.07 19.16 4.86
CA LEU A 191 -18.67 17.98 5.48
C LEU A 191 -20.03 18.34 6.07
N ASP A 192 -21.06 18.29 5.25
CA ASP A 192 -22.39 18.86 5.55
C ASP A 192 -23.44 17.83 5.97
N ASN A 193 -23.06 16.56 6.07
CA ASN A 193 -23.87 15.47 6.61
C ASN A 193 -23.00 14.48 7.41
N LYS A 194 -23.65 13.66 8.23
CA LYS A 194 -22.98 12.76 9.18
C LYS A 194 -22.12 11.69 8.49
N GLU A 195 -22.56 11.11 7.39
CA GLU A 195 -21.83 10.06 6.66
C GLU A 195 -20.48 10.58 6.12
N MET A 196 -20.46 11.81 5.59
CA MET A 196 -19.22 12.44 5.13
C MET A 196 -18.22 12.65 6.28
N VAL A 197 -18.72 13.02 7.46
CA VAL A 197 -17.87 13.20 8.65
C VAL A 197 -17.31 11.86 9.14
N GLU A 198 -18.13 10.80 9.17
CA GLU A 198 -17.68 9.45 9.54
C GLU A 198 -16.58 8.93 8.61
N GLU A 199 -16.74 9.12 7.30
CA GLU A 199 -15.72 8.75 6.33
C GLU A 199 -14.43 9.59 6.47
N ALA A 200 -14.56 10.89 6.77
CA ALA A 200 -13.41 11.75 7.05
C ALA A 200 -12.68 11.37 8.35
N ILE A 201 -13.41 10.92 9.39
CA ILE A 201 -12.86 10.39 10.64
C ILE A 201 -12.04 9.14 10.34
N LYS A 202 -12.61 8.16 9.65
CA LYS A 202 -11.92 6.92 9.27
C LYS A 202 -10.64 7.19 8.47
N ASP A 203 -10.70 8.11 7.51
CA ASP A 203 -9.53 8.53 6.74
C ASP A 203 -8.45 9.20 7.61
N THR A 204 -8.84 9.94 8.65
CA THR A 204 -7.92 10.62 9.58
C THR A 204 -7.32 9.64 10.58
N GLU A 205 -8.09 8.68 11.09
CA GLU A 205 -7.60 7.60 11.95
C GLU A 205 -6.55 6.75 11.25
N ASN A 206 -6.73 6.45 9.96
CA ASN A 206 -5.72 5.76 9.15
C ASN A 206 -4.39 6.53 9.01
N LYS A 207 -4.34 7.81 9.39
CA LYS A 207 -3.14 8.66 9.36
C LYS A 207 -2.38 8.76 10.67
N ILE A 208 -2.98 8.34 11.78
CA ILE A 208 -2.40 8.41 13.14
C ILE A 208 -1.66 7.11 13.44
#